data_AF-A0A7G8EPN1-F1
#
_entry.id   AF-A0A7G8EPN1-F1
#
_cell.length_a   1.000
_cell.length_b   1.000
_cell.length_c   1.000
_cell.angle_alpha   90.00
_cell.angle_beta   90.00
_cell.angle_gamma   90.00
#
_symmetry.space_group_name_H-M   'P 1'
#
loop_
_entity.id
_entity.type
_entity.pdbx_description
1 polymer ?
#
loop_
_entity_poly.entity_id
_entity_poly.type
_entity_poly.pdbx_seq_one_letter_code
_entity_poly.pdbx_strand_id
1 'polypeptide(L)'
;MSQTLAFGQGGFTLTASTETGDQKLEGVERRGRIQLFNNDGSPIVGLNLDGSAGGEFVRLRTGSPSEGGGSRKDVLARRLDADLGGGDDTLVIGGGARRSSIDLGEGDDRFVNQGDFNRSDVSAGTGDDVLEFNRGVNNSTIASGDGDDKLVFGGNVRNSSIFAGDGADKVNFKGDVRNTDLNLGGSDGERDVVRISEDAKVKGLRIFGADENDVLFIGSSKYEYDGDRNWINVDNADDNVRF
;
A
#
# COMPACT_ATOMS: atom_id res chain seq x y z
N MET A 1 19.22 -7.92 15.82
CA MET A 1 20.16 -7.08 15.09
C MET A 1 19.38 -6.50 13.92
N SER A 2 19.20 -5.17 13.88
CA SER A 2 18.64 -4.47 12.72
C SER A 2 19.79 -4.17 11.77
N GLN A 3 19.56 -4.27 10.47
CA GLN A 3 20.47 -3.75 9.46
C GLN A 3 19.85 -2.46 8.92
N THR A 4 20.54 -1.33 9.12
CA THR A 4 20.11 -0.02 8.62
C THR A 4 20.78 0.28 7.29
N LEU A 5 19.98 0.65 6.29
CA LEU A 5 20.43 1.15 5.00
C LEU A 5 19.96 2.60 4.86
N ALA A 6 20.89 3.56 4.84
CA ALA A 6 20.62 4.99 4.68
C ALA A 6 20.97 5.46 3.26
N PHE A 7 20.11 6.27 2.66
CA PHE A 7 20.28 6.87 1.34
C PHE A 7 20.76 8.33 1.50
N GLY A 8 21.65 8.77 0.61
CA GLY A 8 22.14 10.14 0.58
C GLY A 8 22.33 10.62 -0.85
N GLN A 9 22.36 11.94 -1.05
CA GLN A 9 22.61 12.61 -2.33
C GLN A 9 23.96 12.15 -2.93
N GLY A 10 23.93 11.08 -3.73
CA GLY A 10 25.13 10.41 -4.24
C GLY A 10 25.07 8.90 -4.41
N GLY A 11 24.00 8.22 -3.97
CA GLY A 11 23.86 6.77 -4.10
C GLY A 11 24.90 6.00 -3.26
N PHE A 12 24.64 4.72 -2.97
CA PHE A 12 25.62 3.87 -2.30
C PHE A 12 26.10 2.75 -3.22
N THR A 13 27.36 2.34 -3.03
CA THR A 13 27.93 1.13 -3.64
C THR A 13 27.83 0.01 -2.61
N LEU A 14 27.02 -1.01 -2.86
CA LEU A 14 27.21 -2.30 -2.19
C LEU A 14 28.46 -2.93 -2.81
N THR A 15 29.59 -2.96 -2.10
CA THR A 15 30.74 -3.72 -2.57
C THR A 15 30.33 -5.18 -2.64
N ALA A 16 30.21 -5.68 -3.87
CA ALA A 16 30.02 -7.09 -4.15
C ALA A 16 31.07 -7.88 -3.35
N SER A 17 30.61 -8.68 -2.39
CA SER A 17 31.40 -9.80 -1.92
C SER A 17 31.57 -10.72 -3.13
N THR A 18 32.81 -10.90 -3.60
CA THR A 18 33.14 -11.93 -4.59
C THR A 18 33.11 -13.34 -4.00
N GLU A 19 32.69 -13.49 -2.75
CA GLU A 19 32.52 -14.77 -2.08
C GLU A 19 31.03 -15.09 -1.92
N THR A 20 30.61 -16.18 -2.56
CA THR A 20 29.35 -16.87 -2.28
C THR A 20 29.41 -17.42 -0.86
N GLY A 21 28.90 -16.67 0.12
CA GLY A 21 28.81 -17.13 1.50
C GLY A 21 28.41 -16.03 2.49
N ASP A 22 27.31 -16.27 3.20
CA ASP A 22 26.97 -15.75 4.54
C ASP A 22 26.35 -14.35 4.75
N GLN A 23 26.03 -13.55 3.73
CA GLN A 23 25.24 -12.32 3.92
C GLN A 23 23.77 -12.47 3.49
N LYS A 24 22.84 -12.35 4.44
CA LYS A 24 21.39 -12.57 4.27
C LYS A 24 20.64 -11.49 3.48
N LEU A 25 21.34 -10.47 2.99
CA LEU A 25 20.74 -9.39 2.22
C LEU A 25 21.77 -8.86 1.22
N GLU A 26 21.57 -9.17 -0.05
CA GLU A 26 22.36 -8.67 -1.18
C GLU A 26 21.59 -7.56 -1.89
N GLY A 27 22.32 -6.65 -2.55
CA GLY A 27 21.76 -5.46 -3.18
C GLY A 27 22.43 -5.15 -4.51
N VAL A 28 21.64 -4.79 -5.52
CA VAL A 28 22.12 -4.32 -6.82
C VAL A 28 21.52 -2.94 -7.08
N GLU A 29 22.37 -1.92 -7.16
CA GLU A 29 22.01 -0.59 -7.67
C GLU A 29 22.23 -0.57 -9.19
N ARG A 30 21.23 -0.09 -9.93
CA ARG A 30 21.35 0.21 -11.36
C ARG A 30 20.49 1.42 -11.72
N ARG A 31 21.14 2.55 -12.01
CA ARG A 31 20.49 3.79 -12.49
C ARG A 31 19.47 4.35 -11.48
N GLY A 32 19.85 4.46 -10.21
CA GLY A 32 19.00 4.94 -9.12
C GLY A 32 17.97 3.92 -8.62
N ARG A 33 18.03 2.67 -9.11
CA ARG A 33 17.12 1.60 -8.69
C ARG A 33 17.86 0.56 -7.87
N ILE A 34 17.37 0.31 -6.67
CA ILE A 34 18.00 -0.63 -5.74
C ILE A 34 17.12 -1.85 -5.60
N GLN A 35 17.70 -3.00 -5.91
CA GLN A 35 17.05 -4.29 -5.71
C GLN A 35 17.74 -5.01 -4.57
N LEU A 36 17.01 -5.26 -3.49
CA LEU A 36 17.47 -6.04 -2.35
C LEU A 36 16.89 -7.45 -2.43
N PHE A 37 17.71 -8.47 -2.21
CA PHE A 37 17.28 -9.86 -2.28
C PHE A 37 17.93 -10.73 -1.21
N ASN A 38 17.17 -11.75 -0.79
CA ASN A 38 17.67 -12.82 0.05
C ASN A 38 17.68 -14.13 -0.75
N ASN A 39 18.88 -14.65 -1.01
CA ASN A 39 19.10 -15.83 -1.83
C ASN A 39 18.71 -17.14 -1.13
N ASP A 40 18.70 -17.18 0.20
CA ASP A 40 18.28 -18.38 0.95
C ASP A 40 16.76 -18.59 0.99
N GLY A 41 15.99 -17.65 0.40
CA GLY A 41 14.53 -17.69 0.34
C GLY A 41 13.83 -17.41 1.67
N SER A 42 14.56 -17.22 2.76
CA SER A 42 13.98 -16.86 4.05
C SER A 42 13.54 -15.39 4.08
N PRO A 43 12.59 -15.03 4.96
CA PRO A 43 12.14 -13.64 5.06
C PRO A 43 13.29 -12.70 5.44
N ILE A 44 13.34 -11.51 4.83
CA ILE A 44 14.13 -10.37 5.29
C ILE A 44 13.52 -9.91 6.62
N VAL A 45 14.34 -9.81 7.67
CA VAL A 45 13.85 -9.46 9.01
C VAL A 45 14.63 -8.28 9.60
N GLY A 46 13.92 -7.24 10.02
CA GLY A 46 14.54 -6.09 10.71
C GLY A 46 15.42 -5.27 9.78
N LEU A 47 14.91 -4.98 8.59
CA LEU A 47 15.55 -4.09 7.63
C LEU A 47 15.02 -2.68 7.89
N ASN A 48 15.92 -1.72 8.06
CA ASN A 48 15.57 -0.31 8.08
C ASN A 48 16.00 0.33 6.75
N LEU A 49 15.10 1.06 6.11
CA LEU A 49 15.34 1.92 4.95
C LEU A 49 15.13 3.37 5.40
N ASP A 50 16.11 4.22 5.13
CA ASP A 50 16.13 5.63 5.55
C ASP A 50 16.49 6.50 4.34
N GLY A 51 15.46 6.99 3.66
CA GLY A 51 15.45 7.70 2.39
C GLY A 51 16.00 9.11 2.46
N SER A 52 15.98 9.78 1.33
CA SER A 52 16.48 11.15 1.21
C SER A 52 15.38 12.09 0.73
N ALA A 53 15.72 13.33 0.38
CA ALA A 53 14.75 14.28 -0.16
C ALA A 53 14.60 14.18 -1.69
N GLY A 54 15.05 13.09 -2.32
CA GLY A 54 14.86 12.87 -3.75
C GLY A 54 14.42 11.45 -4.03
N GLY A 55 13.61 11.25 -5.07
CA GLY A 55 12.95 9.97 -5.31
C GLY A 55 13.86 8.74 -5.33
N GLU A 56 13.51 7.77 -4.50
CA GLU A 56 14.11 6.47 -4.33
C GLU A 56 13.26 5.35 -4.94
N PHE A 57 13.93 4.48 -5.70
CA PHE A 57 13.32 3.24 -6.17
C PHE A 57 13.92 2.04 -5.43
N VAL A 58 13.12 1.41 -4.56
CA VAL A 58 13.50 0.23 -3.79
C VAL A 58 12.59 -0.96 -4.14
N ARG A 59 13.20 -2.10 -4.46
CA ARG A 59 12.49 -3.36 -4.65
C ARG A 59 13.07 -4.47 -3.78
N LEU A 60 12.23 -5.10 -2.98
CA LEU A 60 12.56 -6.27 -2.17
C LEU A 60 12.09 -7.55 -2.89
N ARG A 61 12.94 -8.56 -3.06
CA ARG A 61 12.57 -9.84 -3.72
C ARG A 61 13.22 -11.06 -3.05
N THR A 62 12.59 -12.23 -3.14
CA THR A 62 13.21 -13.52 -2.84
C THR A 62 13.86 -14.10 -4.10
N GLY A 63 15.05 -14.69 -3.96
CA GLY A 63 15.77 -15.34 -5.06
C GLY A 63 16.49 -14.37 -6.01
N SER A 64 17.68 -14.78 -6.45
CA SER A 64 18.57 -14.04 -7.36
C SER A 64 17.85 -13.55 -8.62
N PRO A 65 18.20 -12.38 -9.20
CA PRO A 65 17.56 -11.80 -10.39
C PRO A 65 17.33 -12.79 -11.55
N SER A 66 18.24 -13.76 -11.71
CA SER A 66 18.24 -14.82 -12.72
C SER A 66 17.27 -15.96 -12.47
N GLU A 67 16.84 -16.18 -11.23
CA GLU A 67 15.86 -17.19 -10.87
C GLU A 67 14.48 -16.53 -10.89
N GLY A 68 13.63 -16.96 -11.83
CA GLY A 68 12.24 -16.52 -11.93
C GLY A 68 11.58 -16.62 -10.55
N GLY A 69 11.13 -15.47 -10.04
CA GLY A 69 10.92 -15.23 -8.62
C GLY A 69 10.18 -16.33 -7.86
N GLY A 70 10.68 -16.62 -6.65
CA GLY A 70 10.07 -17.55 -5.71
C GLY A 70 8.59 -17.25 -5.43
N SER A 71 7.89 -18.25 -4.89
CA SER A 71 6.46 -18.20 -4.59
C SER A 71 6.06 -16.90 -3.89
N ARG A 72 5.32 -16.03 -4.61
CA ARG A 72 4.77 -14.75 -4.12
C ARG A 72 3.84 -14.85 -2.90
N LYS A 73 3.70 -16.05 -2.32
CA LYS A 73 2.88 -16.36 -1.14
C LYS A 73 3.66 -16.28 0.16
N ASP A 74 4.99 -16.29 0.11
CA ASP A 74 5.81 -16.28 1.32
C ASP A 74 5.97 -14.86 1.86
N VAL A 75 5.99 -14.74 3.19
CA VAL A 75 6.31 -13.47 3.85
C VAL A 75 7.75 -13.14 3.49
N LEU A 76 7.92 -12.08 2.71
CA LEU A 76 9.22 -11.62 2.26
C LEU A 76 9.85 -10.66 3.24
N ALA A 77 9.06 -9.72 3.78
CA ALA A 77 9.53 -8.71 4.71
C ALA A 77 8.87 -8.88 6.08
N ARG A 78 9.66 -8.88 7.15
CA ARG A 78 9.17 -8.90 8.53
C ARG A 78 9.85 -7.81 9.34
N ARG A 79 9.09 -6.90 9.95
CA ARG A 79 9.70 -5.73 10.61
C ARG A 79 10.59 -4.98 9.63
N LEU A 80 10.04 -4.71 8.46
CA LEU A 80 10.57 -3.64 7.62
C LEU A 80 10.18 -2.34 8.29
N ASP A 81 11.15 -1.47 8.46
CA ASP A 81 10.98 -0.09 8.88
C ASP A 81 11.46 0.74 7.70
N ALA A 82 10.58 1.43 7.00
CA ALA A 82 10.94 2.23 5.84
C ALA A 82 10.42 3.64 6.06
N ASP A 83 11.33 4.60 5.96
CA ASP A 83 11.08 6.03 5.86
C ASP A 83 11.79 6.45 4.58
N LEU A 84 11.07 6.88 3.55
CA LEU A 84 11.68 7.26 2.26
C LEU A 84 11.88 8.77 2.12
N GLY A 85 11.37 9.57 3.07
CA GLY A 85 11.68 10.99 3.15
C GLY A 85 10.88 11.83 2.17
N GLY A 86 11.47 12.22 1.04
CA GLY A 86 10.75 13.00 0.05
C GLY A 86 11.26 12.87 -1.38
N GLY A 87 10.51 13.47 -2.30
CA GLY A 87 10.59 13.19 -3.74
C GLY A 87 9.83 11.92 -4.13
N ASP A 88 9.49 11.80 -5.41
CA ASP A 88 8.66 10.70 -5.91
C ASP A 88 9.30 9.30 -5.74
N ASP A 89 8.83 8.57 -4.74
CA ASP A 89 9.37 7.29 -4.31
C ASP A 89 8.65 6.10 -4.92
N THR A 90 9.34 4.97 -4.94
CA THR A 90 8.73 3.69 -5.32
C THR A 90 9.28 2.56 -4.47
N LEU A 91 8.42 1.98 -3.63
CA LEU A 91 8.71 0.77 -2.85
C LEU A 91 7.90 -0.42 -3.34
N VAL A 92 8.59 -1.47 -3.79
CA VAL A 92 7.98 -2.73 -4.23
C VAL A 92 8.41 -3.89 -3.35
N ILE A 93 7.47 -4.47 -2.60
CA ILE A 93 7.66 -5.72 -1.86
C ILE A 93 7.19 -6.89 -2.73
N GLY A 94 8.14 -7.67 -3.25
CA GLY A 94 7.89 -8.80 -4.17
C GLY A 94 7.18 -10.01 -3.57
N GLY A 95 6.87 -9.99 -2.28
CA GLY A 95 6.16 -11.03 -1.54
C GLY A 95 5.30 -10.40 -0.43
N GLY A 96 5.01 -11.12 0.64
CA GLY A 96 4.21 -10.59 1.76
C GLY A 96 5.02 -9.72 2.72
N ALA A 97 4.34 -8.81 3.42
CA ALA A 97 4.91 -8.01 4.49
C ALA A 97 4.20 -8.30 5.82
N ARG A 98 4.94 -8.29 6.92
CA ARG A 98 4.38 -8.55 8.25
C ARG A 98 5.06 -7.76 9.37
N ARG A 99 4.27 -7.06 10.20
CA ARG A 99 4.80 -6.22 11.29
C ARG A 99 5.75 -5.15 10.77
N SER A 100 5.43 -4.58 9.61
CA SER A 100 6.22 -3.55 8.96
C SER A 100 5.62 -2.17 9.21
N SER A 101 6.46 -1.14 9.29
CA SER A 101 6.11 0.27 9.27
C SER A 101 6.73 0.86 8.00
N ILE A 102 5.93 1.56 7.21
CA ILE A 102 6.35 2.13 5.93
C ILE A 102 5.81 3.55 5.87
N ASP A 103 6.69 4.51 5.63
CA ASP A 103 6.40 5.92 5.40
C ASP A 103 7.09 6.27 4.07
N LEU A 104 6.33 6.73 3.08
CA LEU A 104 6.88 7.11 1.78
C LEU A 104 7.33 8.57 1.84
N GLY A 105 6.46 9.47 2.30
CA GLY A 105 6.83 10.81 2.75
C GLY A 105 6.25 11.91 1.84
N GLU A 106 7.08 12.84 1.39
CA GLU A 106 6.62 13.90 0.48
C GLU A 106 6.88 13.52 -0.98
N GLY A 107 5.91 13.60 -1.89
CA GLY A 107 6.12 13.35 -3.33
C GLY A 107 5.02 12.47 -3.92
N ASP A 108 5.02 12.30 -5.24
CA ASP A 108 4.05 11.42 -5.90
C ASP A 108 4.54 9.96 -5.82
N ASP A 109 4.16 9.26 -4.76
CA ASP A 109 4.76 7.98 -4.37
C ASP A 109 4.02 6.75 -4.89
N ARG A 110 4.75 5.64 -4.94
CA ARG A 110 4.21 4.34 -5.36
C ARG A 110 4.62 3.20 -4.46
N PHE A 111 3.64 2.62 -3.77
CA PHE A 111 3.81 1.39 -3.02
C PHE A 111 3.15 0.19 -3.70
N VAL A 112 3.87 -0.93 -3.79
CA VAL A 112 3.32 -2.20 -4.29
C VAL A 112 3.71 -3.36 -3.38
N ASN A 113 2.73 -3.98 -2.74
CA ASN A 113 2.90 -5.23 -1.99
C ASN A 113 2.30 -6.41 -2.77
N GLN A 114 3.15 -7.36 -3.18
CA GLN A 114 2.75 -8.47 -4.06
C GLN A 114 2.12 -9.66 -3.32
N GLY A 115 2.45 -9.86 -2.05
CA GLY A 115 1.91 -10.92 -1.18
C GLY A 115 0.91 -10.39 -0.14
N ASP A 116 0.68 -11.12 0.94
CA ASP A 116 -0.23 -10.65 2.00
C ASP A 116 0.41 -9.56 2.86
N PHE A 117 -0.33 -8.49 3.16
CA PHE A 117 0.05 -7.39 4.05
C PHE A 117 -0.62 -7.57 5.41
N ASN A 118 0.15 -7.93 6.45
CA ASN A 118 -0.43 -8.36 7.72
C ASN A 118 0.17 -7.62 8.91
N ARG A 119 -0.66 -7.04 9.79
CA ARG A 119 -0.18 -6.35 10.99
C ARG A 119 0.88 -5.32 10.67
N SER A 120 0.71 -4.62 9.56
CA SER A 120 1.68 -3.67 9.03
C SER A 120 0.97 -2.38 8.70
N ASP A 121 1.71 -1.29 8.72
CA ASP A 121 1.21 0.05 8.50
C ASP A 121 1.95 0.67 7.30
N VAL A 122 1.23 1.46 6.51
CA VAL A 122 1.82 2.29 5.44
C VAL A 122 1.16 3.67 5.43
N SER A 123 1.97 4.72 5.35
CA SER A 123 1.59 6.10 5.08
C SER A 123 2.26 6.52 3.77
N ALA A 124 1.53 7.19 2.88
CA ALA A 124 2.11 7.70 1.64
C ALA A 124 2.55 9.16 1.82
N GLY A 125 1.77 9.99 2.52
CA GLY A 125 2.20 11.28 3.03
C GLY A 125 1.54 12.42 2.24
N THR A 126 2.29 13.16 1.44
CA THR A 126 1.73 14.24 0.62
C THR A 126 2.10 14.03 -0.84
N GLY A 127 1.17 14.23 -1.77
CA GLY A 127 1.37 14.03 -3.21
C GLY A 127 0.29 13.13 -3.78
N ASP A 128 0.27 12.95 -5.10
CA ASP A 128 -0.72 12.08 -5.74
C ASP A 128 -0.23 10.61 -5.72
N ASP A 129 -0.62 9.86 -4.70
CA ASP A 129 -0.02 8.56 -4.39
C ASP A 129 -0.73 7.35 -4.98
N VAL A 130 0.02 6.25 -5.15
CA VAL A 130 -0.52 4.97 -5.60
C VAL A 130 -0.12 3.81 -4.69
N LEU A 131 -1.09 3.29 -3.93
CA LEU A 131 -0.93 2.15 -3.03
C LEU A 131 -1.63 0.89 -3.57
N GLU A 132 -0.85 -0.13 -3.95
CA GLU A 132 -1.35 -1.39 -4.53
C GLU A 132 -1.06 -2.62 -3.65
N PHE A 133 -2.13 -3.27 -3.18
CA PHE A 133 -2.08 -4.51 -2.41
C PHE A 133 -2.63 -5.67 -3.24
N ASN A 134 -1.76 -6.49 -3.82
CA ASN A 134 -2.18 -7.52 -4.78
C ASN A 134 -2.81 -8.77 -4.14
N ARG A 135 -2.67 -8.96 -2.83
CA ARG A 135 -3.26 -10.06 -2.06
C ARG A 135 -3.99 -9.54 -0.83
N GLY A 136 -4.08 -10.33 0.24
CA GLY A 136 -4.88 -9.98 1.40
C GLY A 136 -4.24 -8.90 2.26
N VAL A 137 -5.08 -8.03 2.81
CA VAL A 137 -4.70 -7.05 3.85
C VAL A 137 -5.41 -7.46 5.15
N ASN A 138 -4.67 -7.49 6.26
CA ASN A 138 -5.20 -7.99 7.53
C ASN A 138 -4.59 -7.32 8.76
N ASN A 139 -5.43 -6.77 9.65
CA ASN A 139 -4.99 -6.11 10.89
C ASN A 139 -3.98 -4.97 10.60
N SER A 140 -4.23 -4.19 9.57
CA SER A 140 -3.29 -3.20 9.02
C SER A 140 -3.91 -1.81 8.95
N THR A 141 -3.07 -0.79 9.12
CA THR A 141 -3.43 0.62 8.88
C THR A 141 -2.84 1.08 7.56
N ILE A 142 -3.61 1.78 6.74
CA ILE A 142 -3.18 2.30 5.46
C ILE A 142 -3.67 3.74 5.38
N ALA A 143 -2.76 4.69 5.19
CA ALA A 143 -3.07 6.09 4.93
C ALA A 143 -2.42 6.47 3.60
N SER A 144 -3.16 7.11 2.69
CA SER A 144 -2.54 7.72 1.52
C SER A 144 -2.12 9.16 1.85
N GLY A 145 -2.99 9.98 2.41
CA GLY A 145 -2.59 11.27 2.98
C GLY A 145 -3.17 12.43 2.19
N ASP A 146 -2.39 13.46 1.91
CA ASP A 146 -2.87 14.63 1.17
C ASP A 146 -2.58 14.46 -0.32
N GLY A 147 -3.55 14.63 -1.22
CA GLY A 147 -3.39 14.56 -2.67
C GLY A 147 -4.42 13.65 -3.36
N ASP A 148 -4.45 13.62 -4.69
CA ASP A 148 -5.41 12.82 -5.44
C ASP A 148 -5.00 11.33 -5.48
N ASP A 149 -5.31 10.57 -4.44
CA ASP A 149 -4.72 9.25 -4.23
C ASP A 149 -5.45 8.10 -4.91
N LYS A 150 -4.74 6.99 -5.05
CA LYS A 150 -5.27 5.73 -5.55
C LYS A 150 -4.86 4.52 -4.72
N LEU A 151 -5.85 3.94 -4.04
CA LEU A 151 -5.70 2.72 -3.27
C LEU A 151 -6.38 1.53 -3.98
N VAL A 152 -5.62 0.45 -4.22
CA VAL A 152 -6.12 -0.76 -4.89
C VAL A 152 -5.90 -1.99 -4.02
N PHE A 153 -7.00 -2.62 -3.62
CA PHE A 153 -7.03 -3.87 -2.87
C PHE A 153 -7.43 -5.03 -3.79
N GLY A 154 -6.42 -5.72 -4.34
CA GLY A 154 -6.59 -6.87 -5.22
C GLY A 154 -7.09 -8.14 -4.53
N GLY A 155 -6.89 -8.25 -3.21
CA GLY A 155 -7.39 -9.36 -2.40
C GLY A 155 -8.38 -8.93 -1.32
N ASN A 156 -8.64 -9.82 -0.37
CA ASN A 156 -9.56 -9.57 0.73
C ASN A 156 -8.95 -8.60 1.75
N VAL A 157 -9.74 -7.66 2.26
CA VAL A 157 -9.35 -6.74 3.35
C VAL A 157 -10.10 -7.12 4.62
N ARG A 158 -9.38 -7.25 5.75
CA ARG A 158 -10.00 -7.66 7.03
C ARG A 158 -9.42 -6.95 8.25
N ASN A 159 -10.28 -6.47 9.15
CA ASN A 159 -9.89 -5.89 10.45
C ASN A 159 -8.87 -4.75 10.27
N SER A 160 -9.11 -3.87 9.31
CA SER A 160 -8.14 -2.84 8.89
C SER A 160 -8.75 -1.46 8.94
N SER A 161 -7.91 -0.45 9.06
CA SER A 161 -8.28 0.95 8.95
C SER A 161 -7.60 1.53 7.73
N ILE A 162 -8.37 2.20 6.89
CA ILE A 162 -7.94 2.85 5.66
C ILE A 162 -8.33 4.32 5.77
N PHE A 163 -7.38 5.20 5.51
CA PHE A 163 -7.55 6.64 5.43
C PHE A 163 -7.14 7.01 4.01
N ALA A 164 -8.07 7.59 3.26
CA ALA A 164 -7.80 8.15 1.95
C ALA A 164 -7.06 9.48 2.19
N GLY A 165 -7.78 10.47 2.70
CA GLY A 165 -7.18 11.67 3.30
C GLY A 165 -7.78 12.88 2.62
N ASP A 166 -7.06 13.97 2.49
CA ASP A 166 -7.56 15.15 1.79
C ASP A 166 -7.27 14.97 0.29
N GLY A 167 -8.24 15.15 -0.60
CA GLY A 167 -8.02 14.92 -2.04
C GLY A 167 -9.17 14.22 -2.76
N ALA A 168 -9.11 14.14 -4.10
CA ALA A 168 -10.09 13.40 -4.89
C ALA A 168 -9.71 11.92 -5.04
N ASP A 169 -9.92 11.14 -3.98
CA ASP A 169 -9.36 9.80 -3.84
C ASP A 169 -10.12 8.70 -4.56
N LYS A 170 -9.39 7.61 -4.86
CA LYS A 170 -9.95 6.41 -5.50
C LYS A 170 -9.59 5.17 -4.71
N VAL A 171 -10.60 4.61 -4.04
CA VAL A 171 -10.45 3.37 -3.25
C VAL A 171 -11.15 2.21 -3.97
N ASN A 172 -10.39 1.17 -4.34
CA ASN A 172 -10.91 0.03 -5.10
C ASN A 172 -10.74 -1.31 -4.36
N PHE A 173 -11.85 -1.89 -3.90
CA PHE A 173 -11.93 -3.23 -3.33
C PHE A 173 -12.32 -4.27 -4.39
N LYS A 174 -11.35 -5.12 -4.76
CA LYS A 174 -11.55 -6.23 -5.70
C LYS A 174 -11.89 -7.57 -5.04
N GLY A 175 -11.73 -7.66 -3.71
CA GLY A 175 -12.06 -8.84 -2.92
C GLY A 175 -13.04 -8.54 -1.79
N ASP A 176 -13.30 -9.54 -0.94
CA ASP A 176 -14.18 -9.38 0.22
C ASP A 176 -13.63 -8.35 1.21
N VAL A 177 -14.52 -7.56 1.81
CA VAL A 177 -14.19 -6.56 2.83
C VAL A 177 -14.88 -6.92 4.15
N ARG A 178 -14.12 -7.07 5.24
CA ARG A 178 -14.70 -7.44 6.54
C ARG A 178 -14.14 -6.66 7.73
N ASN A 179 -15.01 -6.10 8.56
CA ASN A 179 -14.62 -5.35 9.77
C ASN A 179 -13.57 -4.29 9.44
N THR A 180 -13.81 -3.49 8.42
CA THR A 180 -12.85 -2.52 7.90
C THR A 180 -13.44 -1.13 8.03
N ASP A 181 -12.61 -0.21 8.45
CA ASP A 181 -12.94 1.20 8.53
C ASP A 181 -12.30 1.91 7.34
N LEU A 182 -13.08 2.68 6.61
CA LEU A 182 -12.62 3.56 5.55
C LEU A 182 -13.03 5.00 5.90
N ASN A 183 -12.02 5.84 6.12
CA ASN A 183 -12.18 7.29 6.22
C ASN A 183 -11.84 7.94 4.88
N LEU A 184 -12.72 8.79 4.38
CA LEU A 184 -12.59 9.52 3.12
C LEU A 184 -12.20 11.00 3.36
N GLY A 185 -11.30 11.29 4.30
CA GLY A 185 -10.87 12.69 4.58
C GLY A 185 -11.88 13.55 5.35
N GLY A 186 -13.04 13.82 4.75
CA GLY A 186 -14.10 14.63 5.31
C GLY A 186 -14.07 16.09 4.89
N SER A 187 -15.13 16.55 4.23
CA SER A 187 -15.50 17.98 4.08
C SER A 187 -14.42 18.86 3.43
N ASP A 188 -13.56 18.29 2.60
CA ASP A 188 -12.71 19.04 1.68
C ASP A 188 -13.48 19.51 0.43
N GLY A 189 -14.66 18.93 0.18
CA GLY A 189 -15.51 19.25 -0.96
C GLY A 189 -14.99 18.64 -2.27
N GLU A 190 -14.02 17.74 -2.17
CA GLU A 190 -13.50 16.98 -3.30
C GLU A 190 -14.36 15.73 -3.51
N ARG A 191 -14.12 15.01 -4.61
CA ARG A 191 -14.94 13.83 -4.92
C ARG A 191 -14.11 12.58 -4.72
N ASP A 192 -14.46 11.84 -3.70
CA ASP A 192 -13.99 10.49 -3.51
C ASP A 192 -14.82 9.48 -4.29
N VAL A 193 -14.11 8.45 -4.75
CA VAL A 193 -14.73 7.34 -5.45
C VAL A 193 -14.33 6.01 -4.83
N VAL A 194 -15.28 5.40 -4.13
CA VAL A 194 -15.16 4.04 -3.61
C VAL A 194 -15.74 3.07 -4.64
N ARG A 195 -15.01 2.01 -4.97
CA ARG A 195 -15.49 0.91 -5.82
C ARG A 195 -15.38 -0.41 -5.10
N ILE A 196 -16.48 -1.15 -5.06
CA ILE A 196 -16.57 -2.50 -4.53
C ILE A 196 -17.00 -3.42 -5.67
N SER A 197 -16.25 -4.48 -5.91
CA SER A 197 -16.58 -5.44 -6.97
C SER A 197 -17.91 -6.15 -6.71
N GLU A 198 -18.65 -6.47 -7.78
CA GLU A 198 -19.98 -7.10 -7.70
C GLU A 198 -19.99 -8.39 -6.86
N ASP A 199 -18.94 -9.20 -7.00
CA ASP A 199 -18.80 -10.48 -6.28
C ASP A 199 -18.27 -10.33 -4.84
N ALA A 200 -17.89 -9.12 -4.41
CA ALA A 200 -17.27 -8.92 -3.11
C ALA A 200 -18.28 -9.07 -1.97
N LYS A 201 -17.97 -9.93 -1.00
CA LYS A 201 -18.79 -10.04 0.22
C LYS A 201 -18.35 -8.99 1.21
N VAL A 202 -19.21 -7.99 1.43
CA VAL A 202 -18.96 -6.92 2.41
C VAL A 202 -19.68 -7.22 3.72
N LYS A 203 -18.94 -7.17 4.84
CA LYS A 203 -19.52 -7.32 6.18
C LYS A 203 -18.79 -6.45 7.20
N GLY A 204 -19.47 -5.47 7.78
CA GLY A 204 -18.86 -4.58 8.76
C GLY A 204 -17.77 -3.68 8.14
N LEU A 205 -17.91 -3.35 6.86
CA LEU A 205 -17.25 -2.17 6.31
C LEU A 205 -18.01 -0.96 6.86
N ARG A 206 -17.28 0.02 7.39
CA ARG A 206 -17.80 1.34 7.76
C ARG A 206 -17.13 2.37 6.86
N ILE A 207 -17.92 3.23 6.22
CA ILE A 207 -17.42 4.36 5.44
C ILE A 207 -17.85 5.63 6.16
N PHE A 208 -16.89 6.50 6.48
CA PHE A 208 -17.10 7.79 7.12
C PHE A 208 -16.13 8.81 6.51
N GLY A 209 -16.31 10.08 6.85
CA GLY A 209 -15.65 11.17 6.13
C GLY A 209 -16.28 11.47 4.78
N ALA A 210 -17.32 10.72 4.36
CA ALA A 210 -17.98 11.02 3.10
C ALA A 210 -18.75 12.36 3.16
N ASP A 211 -18.76 13.09 2.06
CA ASP A 211 -19.60 14.25 1.80
C ASP A 211 -20.50 14.07 0.56
N GLU A 212 -21.31 15.08 0.24
CA GLU A 212 -22.32 15.01 -0.83
C GLU A 212 -21.75 14.87 -2.24
N ASN A 213 -20.45 15.11 -2.45
CA ASN A 213 -19.81 14.95 -3.75
C ASN A 213 -19.37 13.52 -4.04
N ASP A 214 -19.30 12.67 -3.01
CA ASP A 214 -18.73 11.34 -3.08
C ASP A 214 -19.62 10.32 -3.75
N VAL A 215 -18.95 9.34 -4.34
CA VAL A 215 -19.63 8.28 -5.10
C VAL A 215 -19.12 6.91 -4.67
N LEU A 216 -20.08 6.04 -4.37
CA LEU A 216 -19.84 4.62 -4.19
C LEU A 216 -20.32 3.85 -5.41
N PHE A 217 -19.50 2.93 -5.90
CA PHE A 217 -19.93 1.91 -6.85
C PHE A 217 -19.91 0.53 -6.20
N ILE A 218 -20.99 -0.23 -6.37
CA ILE A 218 -21.05 -1.65 -6.04
C ILE A 218 -21.38 -2.39 -7.34
N GLY A 219 -20.41 -3.13 -7.87
CA GLY A 219 -20.51 -3.67 -9.23
C GLY A 219 -20.66 -2.53 -10.25
N SER A 220 -21.74 -2.55 -11.03
CA SER A 220 -22.09 -1.49 -11.98
C SER A 220 -23.00 -0.40 -11.39
N SER A 221 -23.56 -0.61 -10.20
CA SER A 221 -24.51 0.33 -9.59
C SER A 221 -23.78 1.51 -8.97
N LYS A 222 -24.29 2.73 -9.20
CA LYS A 222 -23.78 3.98 -8.64
C LYS A 222 -24.67 4.43 -7.48
N TYR A 223 -24.04 4.84 -6.38
CA TYR A 223 -24.69 5.42 -5.22
C TYR A 223 -24.05 6.77 -4.88
N GLU A 224 -24.88 7.73 -4.49
CA GLU A 224 -24.46 9.05 -4.01
C GLU A 224 -24.73 9.15 -2.50
N TYR A 225 -23.85 9.85 -1.80
CA TYR A 225 -23.99 10.04 -0.36
C TYR A 225 -25.04 11.11 -0.06
N ASP A 226 -25.92 10.86 0.90
CA ASP A 226 -27.06 11.74 1.22
C ASP A 226 -26.77 12.78 2.31
N GLY A 227 -25.55 12.80 2.87
CA GLY A 227 -25.18 13.65 4.00
C GLY A 227 -25.49 13.05 5.39
N ASP A 228 -26.34 12.02 5.47
CA ASP A 228 -26.89 11.45 6.71
C ASP A 228 -26.61 9.94 6.84
N ARG A 229 -25.41 9.52 6.40
CA ARG A 229 -24.87 8.15 6.47
C ARG A 229 -25.56 7.13 5.57
N ASN A 230 -26.28 7.53 4.51
CA ASN A 230 -26.83 6.60 3.53
C ASN A 230 -26.26 6.85 2.14
N TRP A 231 -26.19 5.77 1.37
CA TRP A 231 -25.81 5.77 -0.02
C TRP A 231 -27.04 5.41 -0.85
N ILE A 232 -27.50 6.36 -1.66
CA ILE A 232 -28.74 6.26 -2.44
C ILE A 232 -28.40 5.85 -3.86
N ASN A 233 -28.98 4.75 -4.34
CA ASN A 233 -28.77 4.29 -5.72
C ASN A 233 -29.40 5.28 -6.71
N VAL A 234 -28.61 5.71 -7.70
CA VAL A 234 -29.00 6.74 -8.68
C VAL A 234 -30.07 6.24 -9.67
N ASP A 235 -30.10 4.93 -9.95
CA ASP A 235 -31.06 4.30 -10.87
C ASP A 235 -32.32 3.79 -10.15
N ASN A 236 -32.26 3.59 -8.82
CA ASN A 236 -33.38 3.09 -8.02
C ASN A 236 -33.30 3.56 -6.56
N ALA A 237 -34.03 4.62 -6.20
CA ALA A 237 -34.01 5.20 -4.85
C ALA A 237 -34.53 4.28 -3.71
N ASP A 238 -35.12 3.12 -4.03
CA ASP A 238 -35.50 2.12 -3.03
C ASP A 238 -34.35 1.14 -2.69
N ASP A 239 -33.28 1.11 -3.51
CA ASP A 239 -32.08 0.29 -3.32
C ASP A 239 -30.98 1.11 -2.62
N ASN A 240 -31.10 1.30 -1.30
CA ASN A 240 -30.15 2.10 -0.53
C ASN A 240 -29.25 1.19 0.32
N VAL A 241 -27.97 1.54 0.41
CA VAL A 241 -27.00 0.81 1.23
C VAL A 241 -26.46 1.69 2.34
N ARG A 242 -26.07 1.04 3.44
CA ARG A 242 -25.50 1.70 4.60
C ARG A 242 -24.29 0.92 5.08
N PHE A 243 -23.21 1.66 5.35
CA PHE A 243 -21.95 1.15 5.89
C PHE A 243 -21.69 1.78 7.26
#